data_AF-A0A382BVV0-F1
#
_entry.id   AF-A0A382BVV0-F1
#
_cell.length_a   1.000
_cell.length_b   1.000
_cell.length_c   1.000
_cell.angle_alpha   90.00
_cell.angle_beta   90.00
_cell.angle_gamma   90.00
#
_symmetry.space_group_name_H-M   'P 1'
#
loop_
_entity.id
_entity.type
_entity.pdbx_description
1 polymer ?
#
loop_
_entity_poly.entity_id
_entity_poly.type
_entity_poly.pdbx_seq_one_letter_code
_entity_poly.pdbx_strand_id
1 'polypeptide(L)'
;MNCGKCQTSNPEGAKFCMSCGSALAASCPECGTELPSEARFCLNCVYQLGQSSEAASARAQLEQYIPRELLEKLESARSSGGIQGERRVVPMLFCDVTGSTAAAEQLDPEEWAQIMNGAFEHLIAPVYRH
;
A
#
# COMPACT_ATOMS: atom_id res chain seq x y z
N MET A 1 23.94 20.33 9.66
CA MET A 1 22.56 19.97 9.24
C MET A 1 21.62 21.18 9.34
N ASN A 2 20.67 21.32 8.41
CA ASN A 2 19.72 22.45 8.41
C ASN A 2 18.47 22.11 9.24
N CYS A 3 17.97 23.06 10.02
CA CYS A 3 16.74 22.88 10.79
C CYS A 3 15.51 22.86 9.85
N GLY A 4 14.65 21.82 9.94
CA GLY A 4 13.42 21.75 9.16
C GLY A 4 12.39 22.85 9.47
N LYS A 5 12.47 23.51 10.64
CA LYS A 5 11.54 24.57 11.06
C LYS A 5 11.99 25.99 10.67
N CYS A 6 13.24 26.34 10.93
CA CYS A 6 13.76 27.71 10.72
C CYS A 6 14.94 27.78 9.73
N GLN A 7 15.33 26.65 9.13
CA GLN A 7 16.40 26.52 8.14
C GLN A 7 17.81 26.95 8.59
N THR A 8 18.00 27.30 9.86
CA THR A 8 19.33 27.60 10.41
C THR A 8 20.27 26.40 10.24
N SER A 9 21.50 26.65 9.81
CA SER A 9 22.57 25.64 9.77
C SER A 9 23.08 25.35 11.17
N ASN A 10 23.13 24.07 11.53
CA ASN A 10 23.61 23.60 12.83
C ASN A 10 24.82 22.67 12.64
N PRO A 11 25.77 22.64 13.60
CA PRO A 11 26.93 21.76 13.56
C PRO A 11 26.51 20.28 13.57
N GLU A 12 27.40 19.42 13.08
CA GLU A 12 27.20 17.96 13.11
C GLU A 12 27.06 17.49 14.57
N GLY A 13 26.05 16.65 14.83
CA GLY A 13 25.74 16.14 16.18
C GLY A 13 24.85 17.05 17.05
N ALA A 14 24.39 18.20 16.56
CA ALA A 14 23.46 19.06 17.31
C ALA A 14 22.08 18.38 17.49
N LYS A 15 21.63 18.18 18.74
CA LYS A 15 20.30 17.60 19.06
C LYS A 15 19.14 18.58 18.89
N PHE A 16 19.40 19.88 19.07
CA PHE A 16 18.42 20.95 18.96
C PHE A 16 18.98 22.09 18.10
N CYS A 17 18.09 22.84 17.47
CA CYS A 17 18.48 24.00 16.71
C CYS A 17 18.99 25.11 17.62
N MET A 18 20.20 25.61 17.34
CA MET A 18 20.83 26.69 18.09
C MET A 18 20.08 28.03 18.02
N SER A 19 19.14 28.17 17.07
CA SER A 19 18.37 29.40 16.86
C SER A 19 16.94 29.28 17.41
N CYS A 20 16.20 28.23 17.03
CA CYS A 20 14.78 28.09 17.38
C CYS A 20 14.47 27.00 18.43
N GLY A 21 15.48 26.27 18.92
CA GLY A 21 15.32 25.23 19.94
C GLY A 21 14.58 23.97 19.49
N SER A 22 14.18 23.84 18.23
CA SER A 22 13.47 22.64 17.74
C SER A 22 14.42 21.45 17.67
N ALA A 23 13.92 20.26 18.03
CA ALA A 23 14.69 19.02 17.92
C ALA A 23 15.12 18.78 16.47
N LEU A 24 16.40 18.44 16.31
CA LEU A 24 17.02 18.10 15.02
C LEU A 24 17.21 16.59 14.86
N ALA A 25 17.28 15.86 15.97
CA ALA A 25 17.26 14.40 15.97
C ALA A 25 15.84 13.92 15.62
N ALA A 26 15.75 12.94 14.71
CA ALA A 26 14.48 12.27 14.44
C ALA A 26 14.14 11.35 15.61
N SER A 27 12.87 11.22 15.96
CA SER A 27 12.40 10.18 16.88
C SER A 27 11.75 9.07 16.09
N CYS A 28 11.90 7.83 16.54
CA CYS A 28 11.21 6.70 15.93
C CYS A 28 9.69 6.90 16.09
N PRO A 29 8.88 6.81 15.02
CA PRO A 29 7.44 7.00 15.11
C PRO A 29 6.72 5.86 15.84
N GLU A 30 7.36 4.69 15.94
CA GLU A 30 6.76 3.48 16.51
C GLU A 30 7.10 3.31 18.01
N CYS A 31 8.34 3.60 18.43
CA CYS A 31 8.76 3.45 19.84
C CYS A 31 9.30 4.72 20.52
N GLY A 32 9.38 5.86 19.82
CA GLY A 32 9.80 7.15 20.38
C GLY A 32 11.31 7.32 20.63
N THR A 33 12.14 6.30 20.39
CA THR A 33 13.60 6.39 20.60
C THR A 33 14.22 7.49 19.75
N GLU A 34 15.13 8.31 20.32
CA GLU A 34 15.92 9.28 19.57
C GLU A 34 16.87 8.57 18.59
N LEU A 35 16.90 9.04 17.35
CA LEU A 35 17.67 8.44 16.26
C LEU A 35 18.70 9.44 15.73
N PRO A 36 19.92 8.97 15.39
CA PRO A 36 20.89 9.79 14.69
C PRO A 36 20.38 10.18 13.30
N SER A 37 20.89 11.27 12.75
CA SER A 37 20.46 11.85 11.47
C SER A 37 20.61 10.89 10.28
N GLU A 38 21.51 9.92 10.37
CA GLU A 38 21.82 8.94 9.32
C GLU A 38 21.05 7.61 9.50
N ALA A 39 20.23 7.48 10.55
CA ALA A 39 19.53 6.24 10.84
C ALA A 39 18.55 5.85 9.72
N ARG A 40 18.75 4.66 9.14
CA ARG A 40 17.79 4.02 8.21
C ARG A 40 16.85 3.04 8.93
N PHE A 41 17.21 2.60 10.13
CA PHE A 41 16.42 1.72 10.96
C PHE A 41 16.48 2.20 12.41
N CYS A 42 15.43 1.92 13.18
CA CYS A 42 15.45 2.16 14.60
C CYS A 42 16.38 1.18 15.30
N LEU A 43 17.33 1.71 16.06
CA LEU A 43 18.28 0.93 16.87
C LEU A 43 17.64 0.22 18.09
N ASN A 44 16.36 0.45 18.38
CA ASN A 44 15.64 -0.19 19.48
C ASN A 44 14.55 -1.17 18.98
N CYS A 45 13.66 -0.74 18.10
CA CYS A 45 12.53 -1.56 17.62
C CYS A 45 12.68 -2.08 16.17
N VAL A 46 13.79 -1.79 15.49
CA VAL A 46 14.07 -2.22 14.11
C VAL A 46 13.18 -1.55 13.02
N TYR A 47 12.27 -0.66 13.40
CA TYR A 47 11.42 0.09 12.45
C TYR A 47 12.25 0.81 11.36
N GLN A 48 11.92 0.57 10.09
CA GLN A 48 12.64 1.17 8.95
C GLN A 48 12.18 2.62 8.69
N LEU A 49 13.12 3.54 8.80
CA LEU A 49 12.89 4.97 8.62
C LEU A 49 12.92 5.29 7.12
N GLY A 50 11.91 6.02 6.65
CA GLY A 50 11.79 6.39 5.23
C GLY A 50 11.03 5.39 4.35
N GLN A 51 10.38 4.36 4.91
CA GLN A 51 9.24 3.76 4.21
C GLN A 51 8.14 4.84 4.15
N SER A 52 7.84 5.33 2.95
CA SER A 52 6.79 6.33 2.78
C SER A 52 5.45 5.71 3.21
N SER A 53 4.79 6.36 4.16
CA SER A 53 3.41 6.05 4.58
C SER A 53 2.47 5.89 3.38
N GLU A 54 2.73 6.64 2.30
CA GLU A 54 2.00 6.55 1.02
C GLU A 54 2.14 5.21 0.31
N ALA A 55 3.32 4.58 0.31
CA ALA A 55 3.52 3.29 -0.34
C ALA A 55 2.85 2.14 0.43
N ALA A 56 2.87 2.20 1.76
CA ALA A 56 2.15 1.27 2.61
C ALA A 56 0.62 1.43 2.47
N SER A 57 0.14 2.68 2.42
CA SER A 57 -1.27 3.00 2.18
C SER A 57 -1.75 2.51 0.81
N ALA A 58 -0.97 2.78 -0.25
CA ALA A 58 -1.30 2.31 -1.60
C ALA A 58 -1.33 0.78 -1.69
N ARG A 59 -0.43 0.09 -1.00
CA ARG A 59 -0.44 -1.38 -0.92
C ARG A 59 -1.70 -1.90 -0.23
N ALA A 60 -2.04 -1.36 0.94
CA ALA A 60 -3.26 -1.74 1.65
C ALA A 60 -4.53 -1.47 0.81
N GLN A 61 -4.53 -0.39 0.03
CA GLN A 61 -5.62 -0.10 -0.90
C GLN A 61 -5.70 -1.07 -2.08
N LEU A 62 -4.58 -1.63 -2.54
CA LEU A 62 -4.58 -2.64 -3.61
C LEU A 62 -5.01 -4.01 -3.08
N GLU A 63 -4.59 -4.36 -1.85
CA GLU A 63 -4.95 -5.62 -1.18
C GLU A 63 -6.47 -5.81 -1.01
N GLN A 64 -7.26 -4.73 -0.99
CA GLN A 64 -8.72 -4.82 -0.92
C GLN A 64 -9.38 -5.24 -2.25
N TYR A 65 -8.73 -4.96 -3.39
CA TYR A 65 -9.32 -5.14 -4.73
C TYR A 65 -8.59 -6.19 -5.56
N ILE A 66 -7.42 -6.63 -5.10
CA ILE A 66 -6.54 -7.51 -5.85
C ILE A 66 -6.18 -8.71 -4.96
N PRO A 67 -6.34 -9.95 -5.47
CA PRO A 67 -5.89 -11.15 -4.77
C PRO A 67 -4.38 -11.18 -4.56
N ARG A 68 -3.97 -11.85 -3.49
CA ARG A 68 -2.60 -11.87 -3.00
C ARG A 68 -1.60 -12.35 -4.05
N GLU A 69 -1.97 -13.35 -4.84
CA GLU A 69 -1.14 -13.94 -5.88
C GLU A 69 -0.82 -12.94 -7.00
N LEU A 70 -1.74 -12.01 -7.30
CA LEU A 70 -1.50 -10.98 -8.31
C LEU A 70 -0.62 -9.86 -7.75
N LEU A 71 -0.77 -9.49 -6.47
CA LEU A 71 0.13 -8.57 -5.78
C LEU A 71 1.58 -9.08 -5.78
N GLU A 72 1.80 -10.35 -5.45
CA GLU A 72 3.13 -10.95 -5.47
C GLU A 72 3.76 -10.90 -6.88
N LYS A 73 2.96 -11.16 -7.93
CA LYS A 73 3.42 -11.02 -9.32
C LYS A 73 3.81 -9.58 -9.68
N LEU A 74 3.02 -8.60 -9.25
CA LEU A 74 3.31 -7.18 -9.48
C LEU A 74 4.57 -6.73 -8.74
N GLU A 75 4.76 -7.18 -7.51
CA GLU A 75 5.97 -6.90 -6.72
C GLU A 75 7.21 -7.53 -7.37
N SER A 76 7.12 -8.80 -7.76
CA SER A 76 8.20 -9.49 -8.48
C SER A 76 8.57 -8.75 -9.77
N ALA A 77 7.57 -8.33 -10.55
CA ALA A 77 7.80 -7.62 -11.78
C ALA A 77 8.48 -6.25 -11.57
N ARG A 78 8.15 -5.56 -10.48
CA ARG A 78 8.81 -4.30 -10.10
C ARG A 78 10.28 -4.52 -9.79
N SER A 79 10.61 -5.61 -9.09
CA SER A 79 11.99 -5.97 -8.73
C SER A 79 12.81 -6.45 -9.94
N SER A 80 12.18 -7.08 -10.93
CA SER A 80 12.84 -7.65 -12.11
C SER A 80 12.94 -6.72 -13.32
N GLY A 81 12.61 -5.42 -13.18
CA GLY A 81 12.74 -4.44 -14.25
C GLY A 81 11.55 -4.36 -15.22
N GLY A 82 10.37 -4.83 -14.81
CA GLY A 82 9.10 -4.69 -15.54
C GLY A 82 8.51 -6.01 -16.03
N ILE A 83 7.22 -5.97 -16.42
CA ILE A 83 6.53 -7.06 -17.11
C ILE A 83 6.75 -6.87 -18.61
N GLN A 84 7.41 -7.82 -19.28
CA GLN A 84 7.39 -7.87 -20.74
C GLN A 84 6.09 -8.53 -21.21
N GLY A 85 5.40 -7.90 -22.17
CA GLY A 85 4.21 -8.49 -22.76
C GLY A 85 4.53 -9.77 -23.51
N GLU A 86 3.71 -10.80 -23.35
CA GLU A 86 3.85 -12.07 -24.07
C GLU A 86 2.58 -12.43 -24.86
N ARG A 87 2.75 -13.16 -25.97
CA ARG A 87 1.64 -13.78 -26.69
C ARG A 87 1.46 -15.21 -26.20
N ARG A 88 0.37 -15.46 -25.47
CA ARG A 88 0.08 -16.75 -24.86
C ARG A 88 -1.32 -17.25 -25.21
N VAL A 89 -1.46 -18.56 -25.38
CA VAL A 89 -2.78 -19.23 -25.43
C VAL A 89 -3.20 -19.52 -23.99
N VAL A 90 -4.35 -18.98 -23.58
CA VAL A 90 -4.88 -19.14 -22.22
C VAL A 90 -6.32 -19.67 -22.26
N PRO A 91 -6.71 -20.51 -21.29
CA PRO A 91 -8.12 -20.80 -21.08
C PRO A 91 -8.82 -19.54 -20.57
N MET A 92 -10.02 -19.26 -21.09
CA MET A 92 -10.85 -18.13 -20.66
C MET A 92 -12.14 -18.65 -20.05
N LEU A 93 -12.49 -18.17 -18.86
CA LEU A 93 -13.74 -18.48 -18.18
C LEU A 93 -14.68 -17.27 -18.26
N PHE A 94 -15.91 -17.50 -18.72
CA PHE A 94 -16.99 -16.51 -18.65
C PHE A 94 -18.14 -17.09 -17.82
N CYS A 95 -18.63 -16.29 -16.88
CA CYS A 95 -19.81 -16.62 -16.09
C CYS A 95 -20.55 -15.33 -15.72
N ASP A 96 -21.86 -15.43 -15.53
CA ASP A 96 -22.73 -14.31 -15.15
C ASP A 96 -23.89 -14.81 -14.28
N VAL A 97 -24.56 -13.89 -13.61
CA VAL A 97 -25.74 -14.14 -12.79
C VAL A 97 -26.98 -14.13 -13.67
N THR A 98 -27.73 -15.23 -13.66
CA THR A 98 -28.96 -15.36 -14.46
C THR A 98 -30.00 -14.33 -14.03
N GLY A 99 -30.57 -13.59 -15.00
CA GLY A 99 -31.61 -12.60 -14.74
C GLY A 99 -31.08 -11.27 -14.16
N SER A 100 -29.77 -11.06 -14.11
CA SER A 100 -29.13 -9.85 -13.58
C SER A 100 -29.65 -8.56 -14.22
N THR A 101 -29.86 -8.55 -15.55
CA THR A 101 -30.40 -7.40 -16.28
C THR A 101 -31.80 -7.03 -15.83
N ALA A 102 -32.72 -8.00 -15.76
CA ALA A 102 -34.10 -7.74 -15.35
C ALA A 102 -34.20 -7.30 -13.89
N ALA A 103 -33.33 -7.83 -13.02
CA ALA A 103 -33.22 -7.41 -11.63
C ALA A 103 -32.71 -5.96 -11.50
N ALA A 104 -31.73 -5.57 -12.32
CA ALA A 104 -31.17 -4.21 -12.32
C ALA A 104 -32.20 -3.13 -12.68
N GLU A 105 -33.21 -3.46 -13.48
CA GLU A 105 -34.27 -2.53 -13.89
C GLU A 105 -35.33 -2.30 -12.80
N GLN A 106 -35.43 -3.20 -11.83
CA GLN A 106 -36.51 -3.20 -10.82
C GLN A 106 -36.02 -2.86 -9.42
N LEU A 107 -34.77 -3.16 -9.11
CA LEU A 107 -34.19 -2.96 -7.80
C LEU A 107 -33.58 -1.57 -7.66
N ASP A 108 -33.54 -1.10 -6.43
CA ASP A 108 -32.73 0.07 -6.08
C ASP A 108 -31.24 -0.21 -6.36
N PRO A 109 -30.46 0.76 -6.85
CA PRO A 109 -29.06 0.55 -7.22
C PRO A 109 -28.20 0.01 -6.07
N GLU A 110 -28.44 0.46 -4.85
CA GLU A 110 -27.70 0.03 -3.65
C GLU A 110 -28.03 -1.42 -3.29
N GLU A 111 -29.31 -1.83 -3.40
CA GLU A 111 -29.75 -3.22 -3.19
C GLU A 111 -29.19 -4.16 -4.28
N TRP A 112 -29.25 -3.73 -5.54
CA TRP A 112 -28.69 -4.49 -6.67
C TRP A 112 -27.19 -4.69 -6.53
N ALA A 113 -26.45 -3.64 -6.13
CA ALA A 113 -25.02 -3.72 -5.89
C ALA A 113 -24.68 -4.73 -4.76
N GLN A 114 -25.46 -4.75 -3.68
CA GLN A 114 -25.27 -5.73 -2.60
C GLN A 114 -25.43 -7.17 -3.09
N ILE A 115 -26.48 -7.44 -3.88
CA ILE A 115 -26.72 -8.77 -4.46
C ILE A 115 -25.57 -9.19 -5.38
N MET A 116 -25.16 -8.31 -6.28
CA MET A 116 -24.08 -8.60 -7.24
C MET A 116 -22.73 -8.80 -6.53
N ASN A 117 -22.42 -7.99 -5.52
CA ASN A 117 -21.22 -8.18 -4.71
C ASN A 117 -21.21 -9.55 -4.01
N GLY A 118 -22.32 -9.96 -3.40
CA GLY A 118 -22.45 -11.29 -2.81
C GLY A 118 -22.29 -12.42 -3.83
N ALA A 119 -22.81 -12.26 -5.05
CA ALA A 119 -22.58 -13.22 -6.12
C ALA A 119 -21.10 -13.27 -6.53
N PHE A 120 -20.44 -12.13 -6.69
CA PHE A 120 -19.01 -12.06 -7.06
C PHE A 120 -18.11 -12.71 -6.01
N GLU A 121 -18.39 -12.57 -4.71
CA GLU A 121 -17.64 -13.27 -3.66
C GLU A 121 -17.60 -14.79 -3.89
N HIS A 122 -18.71 -15.37 -4.34
CA HIS A 122 -18.82 -16.81 -4.64
C HIS A 122 -18.18 -17.19 -5.98
N LEU A 123 -18.21 -16.28 -6.97
CA LEU A 123 -17.62 -16.51 -8.29
C LEU A 123 -16.09 -16.34 -8.29
N ILE A 124 -15.55 -15.46 -7.46
CA ILE A 124 -14.12 -15.14 -7.38
C ILE A 124 -13.35 -16.28 -6.69
N ALA A 125 -13.85 -16.82 -5.58
CA ALA A 125 -13.09 -17.76 -4.75
C ALA A 125 -12.61 -19.03 -5.51
N PRO A 126 -13.40 -19.67 -6.40
CA PRO A 126 -12.94 -20.81 -7.18
C PRO A 126 -11.81 -20.50 -8.17
N VAL A 127 -11.74 -19.26 -8.70
CA VAL A 127 -10.72 -18.84 -9.69
C VAL A 127 -9.32 -18.87 -9.11
N TYR A 128 -9.18 -18.63 -7.80
CA TYR A 128 -7.88 -18.66 -7.11
C TYR A 128 -7.59 -20.00 -6.43
N ARG A 129 -8.61 -20.86 -6.30
CA ARG A 129 -8.45 -22.20 -5.73
C ARG A 129 -7.91 -23.22 -6.74
N HIS A 130 -8.20 -23.05 -8.03
CA HIS A 130 -7.96 -24.01 -9.09
C HIS A 130 -7.10 -23.41 -10.21
#